data_AF-A0A948BN34-F1
#
_entry.id   AF-A0A948BN34-F1
#
_cell.length_a   1.000
_cell.length_b   1.000
_cell.length_c   1.000
_cell.angle_alpha   90.00
_cell.angle_beta   90.00
_cell.angle_gamma   90.00
#
_symmetry.space_group_name_H-M   'P 1'
#
loop_
_entity.id
_entity.type
_entity.pdbx_description
1 polymer ?
#
loop_
_entity_poly.entity_id
_entity_poly.type
_entity_poly.pdbx_seq_one_letter_code
_entity_poly.pdbx_strand_id
1 'polypeptide(L)'
;MNKTILIAGILFIIFCIAGSVFAEEIDYAKTPLNKLGRGIVNTATCWTAYPDKFAELSKKHDPVVGVTLGLIEGTAKTIVRGFGGLFDILTCLIPPYDKPLIEPEYEAEAADSAMQDYLW
;
A
#
# COMPACT_ATOMS: atom_id res chain seq x y z
N MET A 1 -46.44 13.60 33.71
CA MET A 1 -45.03 13.65 33.26
C MET A 1 -44.54 15.08 33.40
N ASN A 2 -43.47 15.32 34.15
CA ASN A 2 -43.02 16.70 34.40
C ASN A 2 -42.34 17.25 33.13
N LYS A 3 -42.49 18.55 32.86
CA LYS A 3 -41.90 19.19 31.66
C LYS A 3 -40.37 19.08 31.64
N THR A 4 -39.76 18.97 32.82
CA THR A 4 -38.32 18.85 33.03
C THR A 4 -37.73 17.53 32.50
N ILE A 5 -38.42 16.41 32.70
CA ILE A 5 -38.05 15.07 32.21
C ILE A 5 -38.19 15.02 30.69
N LEU A 6 -39.23 15.67 30.15
CA LEU A 6 -39.41 15.81 28.70
C LEU A 6 -38.26 16.59 28.06
N ILE A 7 -37.88 17.73 28.63
CA ILE A 7 -36.78 18.56 28.14
C ILE A 7 -35.45 17.83 28.25
N ALA A 8 -35.17 17.17 29.38
CA ALA A 8 -33.96 16.38 29.57
C ALA A 8 -33.85 15.22 28.57
N GLY A 9 -34.96 14.53 28.28
CA GLY A 9 -35.01 13.46 27.27
C GLY A 9 -34.73 13.98 25.86
N ILE A 10 -35.28 15.15 25.49
CA ILE A 10 -35.03 15.77 24.19
C ILE A 10 -33.56 16.18 24.05
N LEU A 11 -32.96 16.77 25.09
CA LEU A 11 -31.54 17.14 25.07
C LEU A 11 -30.60 15.93 24.98
N PHE A 12 -30.94 14.83 25.65
CA PHE A 12 -30.19 13.58 25.56
C PHE A 12 -30.24 12.98 24.15
N ILE A 13 -31.41 12.98 23.50
CA ILE A 13 -31.57 12.52 22.12
C ILE A 13 -30.74 13.39 21.15
N ILE A 14 -30.77 14.72 21.30
CA ILE A 14 -29.97 15.65 20.48
C ILE A 14 -28.47 15.38 20.67
N PHE A 15 -28.02 15.11 21.90
CA PHE A 15 -26.63 14.76 22.20
C PHE A 15 -26.20 13.45 21.53
N CYS A 16 -27.06 12.42 21.55
CA CYS A 16 -26.78 11.15 20.87
C CYS A 16 -26.70 11.30 19.34
N ILE A 17 -27.57 12.11 18.73
CA ILE A 17 -27.57 12.35 17.27
C ILE A 17 -26.35 13.19 16.87
N ALA A 18 -25.96 14.17 17.68
CA ALA A 18 -24.76 14.98 17.43
C ALA A 18 -23.47 14.14 17.45
N GLY A 19 -23.39 13.13 18.32
CA GLY A 19 -22.24 12.21 18.37
C GLY A 19 -22.04 11.38 17.09
N SER A 20 -23.13 11.05 16.37
CA SER A 20 -23.05 10.27 15.14
C SER A 20 -22.63 11.08 13.91
N VAL A 21 -22.74 12.41 13.94
CA VAL A 21 -22.39 13.29 12.81
C VAL A 21 -20.87 13.49 12.65
N PHE A 22 -20.08 13.25 13.71
CA PHE A 22 -18.62 13.40 13.70
C PHE A 22 -17.84 12.08 13.51
N ALA A 23 -18.53 10.96 13.26
CA ALA A 23 -17.90 9.70 12.91
C ALA A 23 -17.58 9.68 11.40
N GLU A 24 -16.63 10.50 10.95
CA GLU A 24 -16.05 10.33 9.62
C GLU A 24 -15.13 9.10 9.66
N GLU A 25 -15.48 8.07 8.90
CA GLU A 25 -14.65 6.88 8.73
C GLU A 25 -13.36 7.30 8.00
N ILE A 26 -12.22 7.29 8.71
CA ILE A 26 -10.93 7.59 8.10
C ILE A 26 -10.54 6.42 7.19
N ASP A 27 -10.74 6.59 5.89
CA ASP A 27 -10.24 5.68 4.87
C ASP A 27 -8.72 5.78 4.81
N TYR A 28 -8.02 4.82 5.44
CA TYR A 28 -6.56 4.78 5.50
C TYR A 28 -5.92 4.90 4.10
N ALA A 29 -6.51 4.28 3.08
CA ALA A 29 -5.99 4.30 1.72
C ALA A 29 -5.89 5.73 1.15
N LYS A 30 -6.73 6.64 1.63
CA LYS A 30 -6.78 8.06 1.24
C LYS A 30 -5.99 8.99 2.17
N THR A 31 -5.11 8.45 3.01
CA THR A 31 -4.33 9.25 3.96
C THR A 31 -2.88 9.48 3.52
N PRO A 32 -2.25 10.59 3.93
CA PRO A 32 -0.81 10.79 3.84
C PRO A 32 0.00 9.66 4.49
N LEU A 33 -0.54 9.06 5.55
CA LEU A 33 0.11 7.99 6.29
C LEU A 33 0.23 6.71 5.46
N ASN A 34 -0.80 6.36 4.67
CA ASN A 34 -0.71 5.25 3.73
C ASN A 34 0.39 5.48 2.68
N LYS A 35 0.43 6.68 2.09
CA LYS A 35 1.46 7.03 1.11
C LYS A 35 2.88 6.95 1.70
N LEU A 36 3.06 7.44 2.92
CA LEU A 36 4.33 7.30 3.64
C LEU A 36 4.69 5.83 3.91
N GLY A 37 3.74 5.04 4.42
CA GLY A 37 3.94 3.62 4.71
C GLY A 37 4.32 2.83 3.47
N ARG A 38 3.59 3.02 2.38
CA ARG A 38 3.92 2.46 1.06
C ARG A 38 5.31 2.85 0.59
N GLY A 39 5.67 4.12 0.71
CA GLY A 39 6.99 4.63 0.33
C GLY A 39 8.12 3.95 1.11
N ILE A 40 7.96 3.82 2.43
CA ILE A 40 8.92 3.13 3.31
C ILE A 40 9.06 1.66 2.92
N VAL A 41 7.94 0.95 2.77
CA VAL A 41 7.96 -0.48 2.42
C VAL A 41 8.65 -0.68 1.08
N ASN A 42 8.22 0.01 0.02
CA ASN A 42 8.82 -0.16 -1.30
C ASN A 42 10.30 0.25 -1.36
N THR A 43 10.72 1.25 -0.60
CA THR A 43 12.14 1.62 -0.52
C THR A 43 12.96 0.54 0.21
N ALA A 44 12.42 -0.03 1.28
CA ALA A 44 13.09 -1.06 2.07
C ALA A 44 13.10 -2.45 1.41
N THR A 45 12.06 -2.76 0.62
CA THR A 45 11.87 -4.07 -0.01
C THR A 45 12.12 -4.08 -1.51
N CYS A 46 12.58 -2.97 -2.11
CA CYS A 46 12.82 -2.91 -3.57
C CYS A 46 13.74 -4.02 -4.10
N TRP A 47 14.65 -4.55 -3.28
CA TRP A 47 15.54 -5.64 -3.62
C TRP A 47 14.82 -6.99 -3.83
N THR A 48 13.58 -7.15 -3.36
CA THR A 48 12.79 -8.36 -3.63
C THR A 48 12.39 -8.50 -5.09
N ALA A 49 12.60 -7.46 -5.90
CA ALA A 49 12.47 -7.53 -7.36
C ALA A 49 13.44 -8.52 -8.03
N TYR A 50 14.58 -8.83 -7.39
CA TYR A 50 15.52 -9.84 -7.92
C TYR A 50 14.94 -11.26 -7.86
N PRO A 51 14.54 -11.81 -6.68
CA PRO A 51 13.96 -13.14 -6.62
C PRO A 51 12.68 -13.26 -7.44
N ASP A 52 11.85 -12.21 -7.51
CA ASP A 52 10.70 -12.11 -8.43
C ASP A 52 11.10 -12.43 -9.87
N LYS A 53 12.06 -11.66 -10.42
CA LYS A 53 12.49 -11.81 -11.81
C LYS A 53 13.29 -13.08 -12.08
N PHE A 54 14.05 -13.57 -11.11
CA PHE A 54 14.70 -14.86 -11.22
C PHE A 54 13.67 -15.99 -11.35
N ALA A 55 12.63 -15.98 -10.52
CA ALA A 55 11.58 -16.99 -10.55
C ALA A 55 10.77 -16.93 -11.86
N GLU A 56 10.28 -15.74 -12.23
CA GLU A 56 9.50 -15.52 -13.44
C GLU A 56 10.26 -15.97 -14.70
N LEU A 57 11.50 -15.49 -14.87
CA LEU A 57 12.27 -15.73 -16.09
C LEU A 57 12.87 -17.13 -16.14
N SER A 58 13.17 -17.73 -14.98
CA SER A 58 13.59 -19.14 -14.94
C SER A 58 12.44 -20.10 -15.28
N LYS A 59 11.18 -19.75 -14.98
CA LYS A 59 10.01 -20.53 -15.42
C LYS A 59 9.76 -20.39 -16.92
N LYS A 60 9.97 -19.18 -17.45
CA LYS A 60 9.74 -18.84 -18.86
C LYS A 60 10.82 -19.36 -19.81
N HIS A 61 12.05 -19.43 -19.31
CA HIS A 61 13.24 -19.85 -20.06
C HIS A 61 13.92 -21.01 -19.32
N ASP A 62 15.24 -21.16 -19.49
CA ASP A 62 16.07 -22.00 -18.64
C ASP A 62 16.61 -21.21 -17.44
N PRO A 63 17.02 -21.89 -16.34
CA PRO A 63 17.49 -21.21 -15.13
C PRO A 63 18.70 -20.30 -15.33
N VAL A 64 19.58 -20.60 -16.30
CA VAL A 64 20.78 -19.80 -16.54
C VAL A 64 20.42 -18.47 -17.22
N VAL A 65 19.56 -18.54 -18.23
CA VAL A 65 18.99 -17.35 -18.88
C VAL A 65 18.11 -16.57 -17.90
N GLY A 66 17.32 -17.28 -17.08
CA GLY A 66 16.45 -16.69 -16.06
C GLY A 66 17.19 -15.84 -15.04
N VAL A 67 18.31 -16.34 -14.50
CA VAL A 67 19.15 -15.56 -13.57
C VAL A 67 19.83 -14.37 -14.27
N THR A 68 20.32 -14.56 -15.50
CA THR A 68 21.05 -13.51 -16.22
C THR A 68 20.13 -12.36 -16.63
N LEU A 69 18.99 -12.67 -17.26
CA LEU A 69 17.99 -11.67 -17.63
C LEU A 69 17.29 -11.10 -16.40
N GLY A 70 17.03 -11.94 -15.39
CA GLY A 70 16.42 -11.51 -14.14
C GLY A 70 17.31 -10.56 -13.34
N LEU A 71 18.63 -10.62 -13.51
CA LEU A 71 19.51 -9.63 -12.90
C LEU A 71 19.33 -8.25 -13.55
N ILE A 72 19.20 -8.21 -14.88
CA ILE A 72 19.01 -6.96 -15.63
C ILE A 72 17.63 -6.37 -15.33
N GLU A 73 16.57 -7.16 -15.51
CA GLU A 73 15.19 -6.73 -15.26
C GLU A 73 14.95 -6.42 -13.77
N GLY A 74 15.48 -7.26 -12.88
CA GLY A 74 15.40 -7.06 -11.43
C GLY A 74 16.13 -5.79 -10.98
N THR A 75 17.28 -5.46 -11.58
CA THR A 75 17.96 -4.17 -11.32
C THR A 75 17.10 -3.00 -11.75
N ALA A 76 16.55 -3.03 -12.97
CA ALA A 76 15.70 -1.96 -13.47
C ALA A 76 14.46 -1.77 -12.58
N LYS A 77 13.80 -2.87 -12.21
CA LYS A 77 12.63 -2.86 -11.32
C LYS A 77 12.97 -2.36 -9.92
N THR A 78 14.11 -2.80 -9.36
CA THR A 78 14.63 -2.32 -8.05
C THR A 78 14.82 -0.80 -8.06
N ILE A 79 15.45 -0.25 -9.11
CA ILE A 79 15.69 1.18 -9.26
C ILE A 79 14.36 1.94 -9.29
N VAL A 80 13.43 1.51 -10.15
CA VAL A 80 12.11 2.15 -10.29
C VAL A 80 11.32 2.10 -9.00
N ARG A 81 11.32 0.96 -8.29
CA ARG A 81 10.64 0.78 -6.99
C ARG A 81 11.29 1.60 -5.88
N GLY A 82 12.61 1.62 -5.80
CA GLY A 82 13.35 2.40 -4.81
C GLY A 82 13.13 3.90 -4.97
N PHE A 83 13.21 4.41 -6.20
CA PHE A 83 12.92 5.83 -6.47
C PHE A 83 11.44 6.17 -6.31
N GLY A 84 10.52 5.30 -6.72
CA GLY A 84 9.09 5.47 -6.50
C GLY A 84 8.74 5.52 -5.01
N GLY A 85 9.34 4.64 -4.21
CA GLY A 85 9.18 4.64 -2.76
C GLY A 85 9.73 5.91 -2.11
N LEU A 86 10.93 6.35 -2.50
CA LEU A 86 11.51 7.60 -2.02
C LEU A 86 10.66 8.81 -2.41
N PHE A 87 10.11 8.82 -3.62
CA PHE A 87 9.20 9.87 -4.07
C PHE A 87 7.93 9.90 -3.23
N ASP A 88 7.34 8.75 -2.91
CA ASP A 88 6.17 8.65 -2.02
C ASP A 88 6.48 9.16 -0.60
N ILE A 89 7.68 8.89 -0.06
CA ILE A 89 8.12 9.43 1.23
C ILE A 89 8.22 10.96 1.18
N LEU A 90 8.93 11.49 0.18
CA LEU A 90 9.17 12.94 0.04
C LEU A 90 7.89 13.72 -0.26
N THR A 91 6.94 13.09 -0.95
CA THR A 91 5.66 13.69 -1.35
C THR A 91 4.48 13.18 -0.53
N CYS A 92 4.72 12.57 0.64
CA CYS A 92 3.66 11.90 1.41
C CYS A 92 2.53 12.83 1.84
N LEU A 93 2.80 14.13 2.02
CA LEU A 93 1.80 15.14 2.35
C LEU A 93 1.03 15.67 1.13
N ILE A 94 1.45 15.32 -0.09
CA ILE A 94 0.88 15.82 -1.34
C ILE A 94 0.01 14.71 -1.96
N PRO A 95 -1.28 14.97 -2.27
CA PRO A 95 -2.13 14.01 -2.97
C PRO A 95 -1.63 13.75 -4.41
N PRO A 96 -2.01 12.65 -5.07
CA PRO A 96 -2.99 11.64 -4.64
C PRO A 96 -2.42 10.66 -3.60
N TYR A 97 -3.28 10.12 -2.74
CA TYR A 97 -2.93 9.14 -1.70
C TYR A 97 -3.37 7.72 -2.07
N ASP A 98 -4.48 7.63 -2.78
CA ASP A 98 -5.20 6.43 -3.23
C ASP A 98 -4.58 5.79 -4.49
N LYS A 99 -3.62 6.45 -5.13
CA LYS A 99 -3.00 6.00 -6.37
C LYS A 99 -1.52 5.68 -6.14
N PRO A 100 -1.14 4.40 -6.03
CA PRO A 100 0.27 4.02 -6.03
C PRO A 100 0.92 4.40 -7.37
N LEU A 101 2.19 4.80 -7.33
CA LEU A 101 2.96 5.13 -8.54
C LEU A 101 3.20 3.92 -9.44
N ILE A 102 3.33 2.74 -8.83
CA ILE A 102 3.67 1.47 -9.48
C ILE A 102 2.75 0.40 -8.89
N GLU A 103 2.08 -0.36 -9.75
CA GLU A 103 1.27 -1.52 -9.36
C GLU A 103 2.06 -2.82 -9.53
N PRO A 104 1.85 -3.84 -8.66
CA PRO A 104 1.04 -3.81 -7.43
C PRO A 104 1.62 -2.87 -6.36
N GLU A 105 0.83 -2.50 -5.36
CA GLU A 105 1.18 -1.46 -4.37
C GLU A 105 2.51 -1.73 -3.65
N TYR A 106 2.81 -2.99 -3.36
CA TYR A 106 4.02 -3.44 -2.67
C TYR A 106 4.82 -4.42 -3.54
N GLU A 107 6.13 -4.18 -3.69
CA GLU A 107 7.01 -5.10 -4.43
C GLU A 107 7.19 -6.45 -3.72
N ALA A 108 7.10 -6.48 -2.39
CA ALA A 108 7.20 -7.73 -1.62
C ALA A 108 6.07 -8.71 -1.95
N GLU A 109 4.86 -8.20 -2.20
CA GLU A 109 3.69 -9.02 -2.58
C GLU A 109 3.84 -9.58 -4.00
N ALA A 110 4.38 -8.78 -4.92
CA ALA A 110 4.71 -9.23 -6.27
C ALA A 110 5.71 -10.39 -6.22
N ALA A 111 6.77 -10.23 -5.43
CA ALA A 111 7.82 -11.22 -5.28
C ALA A 111 7.33 -12.52 -4.63
N ASP A 112 6.49 -12.44 -3.58
CA ASP A 112 5.89 -13.62 -2.97
C ASP A 112 5.02 -14.39 -3.97
N SER A 113 4.18 -13.67 -4.72
CA SER A 113 3.31 -14.26 -5.75
C SER A 113 4.11 -14.99 -6.84
N ALA A 114 5.17 -14.35 -7.36
CA ALA A 114 6.03 -14.96 -8.38
C ALA A 114 6.80 -16.19 -7.87
N MET A 115 7.24 -16.17 -6.61
CA MET A 115 7.89 -17.33 -6.00
C MET A 115 6.91 -18.49 -5.77
N GLN A 116 5.69 -18.22 -5.31
CA GLN A 116 4.65 -19.24 -5.19
C GLN A 116 4.35 -19.87 -6.55
N ASP A 117 4.18 -19.04 -7.59
CA ASP A 117 3.95 -19.53 -8.96
C ASP A 117 5.12 -20.34 -9.50
N TYR A 118 6.35 -20.11 -9.07
CA TYR A 118 7.50 -20.90 -9.51
C TYR A 118 7.55 -22.29 -8.86
N LEU A 119 7.11 -22.40 -7.60
CA LEU A 119 7.22 -23.62 -6.80
C LEU A 119 6.07 -24.62 -7.02
N TRP A 120 4.91 -24.15 -7.47
CA TRP A 120 3.68 -24.94 -7.66
C TRP A 120 3.22 -24.94 -9.11
#